data_AF-A0A093PM30-F1
#
_entry.id   AF-A0A093PM30-F1
#
_cell.length_a   1.000
_cell.length_b   1.000
_cell.length_c   1.000
_cell.angle_alpha   90.00
_cell.angle_beta   90.00
_cell.angle_gamma   90.00
#
_symmetry.space_group_name_H-M   'P 1'
#
loop_
_entity.id
_entity.type
_entity.pdbx_description
1 polymer ?
#
loop_
_entity_poly.entity_id
_entity_poly.type
_entity_poly.pdbx_seq_one_letter_code
_entity_poly.pdbx_strand_id
1 'polypeptide(L)'
;AQYCGLLFRHAGWPLCIHEKIVIQLASIDWRVLEPGDFYLQVVPHEKKSPRIVLKCLAKDKHNVEEVVIPEVSYTSIFTLEWLSTFNGERMGIALENCLLTTDDKIFRIPWDKVVNPEFINKPKIIENTPQLSGALVNGVCTSPVPQENLTSDLE
;
A
#
# COMPACT_ATOMS: atom_id res chain seq x y z
N ALA A 1 -15.26 0.75 -2.92
CA ALA A 1 -13.80 0.99 -3.07
C ALA A 1 -13.23 1.40 -1.72
N GLN A 2 -12.12 0.78 -1.28
CA GLN A 2 -11.54 0.92 0.07
C GLN A 2 -11.24 2.37 0.48
N TYR A 3 -10.90 3.24 -0.48
CA TYR A 3 -10.48 4.63 -0.22
C TYR A 3 -11.45 5.68 -0.82
N CYS A 4 -12.70 5.29 -1.05
CA CYS A 4 -13.70 6.20 -1.62
C CYS A 4 -13.88 7.44 -0.72
N GLY A 5 -13.76 8.64 -1.29
CA GLY A 5 -13.93 9.90 -0.56
C GLY A 5 -12.75 10.33 0.32
N LEU A 6 -11.64 9.60 0.30
CA LEU A 6 -10.43 9.96 1.06
C LEU A 6 -9.39 10.63 0.15
N LEU A 7 -8.76 11.70 0.65
CA LEU A 7 -7.67 12.39 -0.04
C LEU A 7 -6.31 11.96 0.51
N PHE A 8 -5.54 11.25 -0.31
CA PHE A 8 -4.18 10.84 0.01
C PHE A 8 -3.30 12.06 0.26
N ARG A 9 -2.47 11.98 1.29
CA ARG A 9 -1.43 12.98 1.60
C ARG A 9 -0.32 12.98 0.56
N HIS A 10 -0.03 11.83 -0.04
CA HIS A 10 1.01 11.69 -1.05
C HIS A 10 0.37 11.44 -2.41
N ALA A 11 0.55 12.39 -3.32
CA ALA A 11 0.20 12.19 -4.72
C ALA A 11 1.02 11.02 -5.29
N GLY A 12 0.35 10.12 -6.00
CA GLY A 12 0.99 8.95 -6.61
C GLY A 12 1.16 7.74 -5.69
N TRP A 13 0.69 7.77 -4.44
CA TRP A 13 0.64 6.56 -3.60
C TRP A 13 -0.14 5.44 -4.33
N PRO A 14 0.37 4.18 -4.34
CA PRO A 14 1.53 3.67 -3.62
C PRO A 14 2.85 3.69 -4.40
N LEU A 15 2.89 4.27 -5.61
CA LEU A 15 4.10 4.34 -6.43
C LEU A 15 5.08 5.44 -5.98
N CYS A 16 4.58 6.48 -5.32
CA CYS A 16 5.36 7.60 -4.80
C CYS A 16 4.92 7.99 -3.37
N ILE A 17 5.89 8.27 -2.49
CA ILE A 17 5.65 8.73 -1.11
C ILE A 17 6.57 9.91 -0.80
N HIS A 18 6.00 11.10 -0.58
CA HIS A 18 6.79 12.33 -0.37
C HIS A 18 7.93 12.48 -1.40
N GLU A 19 7.57 12.40 -2.69
CA GLU A 19 8.48 12.46 -3.86
C GLU A 19 9.44 11.26 -4.00
N LYS A 20 9.43 10.32 -3.07
CA LYS A 20 10.28 9.13 -3.13
C LYS A 20 9.60 8.06 -3.98
N ILE A 21 10.32 7.56 -4.98
CA ILE A 21 9.86 6.51 -5.90
C ILE A 21 9.96 5.15 -5.20
N VAL A 22 8.85 4.40 -5.23
CA VAL A 22 8.76 3.05 -4.63
C VAL A 22 9.15 1.96 -5.61
N ILE A 23 8.77 2.09 -6.88
CA ILE A 23 9.17 1.16 -7.95
C ILE A 23 10.27 1.81 -8.80
N GLN A 24 11.48 1.28 -8.68
CA GLN A 24 12.67 1.80 -9.35
C GLN A 24 12.63 1.57 -10.87
N LEU A 25 13.14 2.55 -11.63
CA LEU A 25 13.35 2.44 -13.08
C LEU A 25 14.80 2.08 -13.45
N ALA A 26 15.72 2.18 -12.49
CA ALA A 26 17.11 1.78 -12.60
C ALA A 26 17.52 0.95 -11.37
N SER A 27 18.61 0.19 -11.49
CA SER A 27 19.11 -0.58 -10.35
C SER A 27 19.81 0.32 -9.34
N ILE A 28 19.55 0.06 -8.06
CA ILE A 28 20.27 0.69 -6.94
C ILE A 28 21.60 -0.04 -6.74
N ASP A 29 22.68 0.68 -6.39
CA ASP A 29 23.96 0.06 -6.02
C ASP A 29 23.72 -0.89 -4.84
N TRP A 30 23.98 -2.17 -5.05
CA TRP A 30 23.71 -3.21 -4.08
C TRP A 30 24.48 -3.08 -2.78
N ARG A 31 25.60 -2.35 -2.78
CA ARG A 31 26.44 -2.15 -1.58
C ARG A 31 25.74 -1.34 -0.49
N VAL A 32 24.65 -0.65 -0.83
CA VAL A 32 23.81 0.08 0.14
C VAL A 32 22.75 -0.80 0.80
N LEU A 33 22.53 -2.01 0.29
CA LEU A 33 21.59 -2.96 0.87
C LEU A 33 22.19 -3.56 2.14
N GLU A 34 21.42 -3.46 3.21
CA GLU A 34 21.60 -4.13 4.48
C GLU A 34 20.70 -5.39 4.54
N PRO A 35 21.02 -6.34 5.42
CA PRO A 35 20.14 -7.48 5.63
C PRO A 35 18.73 -7.05 6.06
N GLY A 36 17.71 -7.56 5.37
CA GLY A 36 16.31 -7.19 5.57
C GLY A 36 15.81 -6.09 4.62
N ASP A 37 16.68 -5.54 3.80
CA ASP A 37 16.29 -4.60 2.75
C ASP A 37 15.86 -5.26 1.46
N PHE A 38 14.97 -4.56 0.76
CA PHE A 38 14.66 -4.84 -0.63
C PHE A 38 14.31 -3.58 -1.40
N TYR A 39 14.24 -3.68 -2.72
CA TYR A 39 13.56 -2.70 -3.57
C TYR A 39 12.83 -3.40 -4.71
N LEU A 40 11.79 -2.74 -5.20
CA LEU A 40 11.06 -3.15 -6.38
C LEU A 40 11.62 -2.44 -7.60
N GLN A 41 11.82 -3.14 -8.71
CA GLN A 41 12.31 -2.54 -9.94
C GLN A 41 11.50 -3.02 -11.14
N VAL A 42 11.16 -2.11 -12.06
CA VAL A 42 10.71 -2.49 -13.40
C VAL A 42 11.94 -2.83 -14.24
N VAL A 43 11.97 -4.03 -14.79
CA VAL A 43 13.04 -4.49 -15.68
C VAL A 43 12.49 -4.84 -17.07
N PRO A 44 13.29 -4.65 -18.13
CA PRO A 44 12.93 -5.10 -19.47
C PRO A 44 12.64 -6.59 -19.51
N HIS A 45 11.68 -6.99 -20.34
CA HIS A 45 11.29 -8.39 -20.52
C HIS A 45 11.35 -8.78 -22.00
N GLU A 46 12.52 -8.61 -22.63
CA GLU A 46 12.75 -8.97 -24.04
C GLU A 46 11.58 -8.60 -24.97
N LYS A 47 10.90 -9.60 -25.55
CA LYS A 47 9.77 -9.44 -26.49
C LYS A 47 8.39 -9.31 -25.81
N LYS A 48 8.35 -9.08 -24.50
CA LYS A 48 7.13 -9.00 -23.67
C LYS A 48 7.10 -7.66 -22.91
N SER A 49 5.97 -7.40 -22.27
CA SER A 49 5.80 -6.26 -21.37
C SER A 49 6.82 -6.27 -20.22
N PRO A 50 7.36 -5.11 -19.84
CA PRO A 50 8.24 -4.99 -18.67
C PRO A 50 7.62 -5.64 -17.44
N ARG A 51 8.48 -6.23 -16.60
CA ARG A 51 8.04 -6.95 -15.39
C ARG A 51 8.62 -6.32 -14.14
N ILE A 52 7.96 -6.53 -13.01
CA ILE A 52 8.46 -6.12 -11.70
C ILE A 52 9.30 -7.25 -11.10
N VAL A 53 10.46 -6.90 -10.58
CA VAL A 53 11.31 -7.78 -9.76
C VAL A 53 11.50 -7.20 -8.38
N LEU A 54 11.63 -8.07 -7.39
CA LEU A 54 12.15 -7.74 -6.07
C LEU A 54 13.66 -7.99 -6.07
N LYS A 55 14.44 -7.04 -5.57
CA LYS A 55 15.88 -7.16 -5.39
C LYS A 55 16.23 -7.01 -3.92
N CYS A 56 16.98 -7.95 -3.39
CA CYS A 56 17.44 -7.93 -2.00
C CYS A 56 18.86 -8.49 -1.89
N LEU A 57 19.49 -8.32 -0.73
CA LEU A 57 20.81 -8.89 -0.49
C LEU A 57 20.72 -10.43 -0.46
N ALA A 58 21.58 -11.10 -1.24
CA ALA A 58 21.67 -12.55 -1.23
C ALA A 58 22.13 -13.07 0.15
N LYS A 59 21.83 -14.35 0.45
CA LYS A 59 22.21 -14.98 1.73
C LYS A 59 23.69 -14.86 2.07
N ASP A 60 24.54 -14.96 1.06
CA ASP A 60 25.99 -14.85 1.21
C ASP A 60 26.47 -13.41 1.46
N LYS A 61 25.60 -12.41 1.29
CA LYS A 61 25.86 -10.97 1.45
C LYS A 61 26.88 -10.37 0.47
N HIS A 62 27.21 -11.08 -0.61
CA HIS A 62 28.19 -10.60 -1.59
C HIS A 62 27.58 -10.22 -2.94
N ASN A 63 26.29 -10.50 -3.15
CA ASN A 63 25.57 -10.19 -4.39
C ASN A 63 24.09 -9.85 -4.13
N VAL A 64 23.38 -9.45 -5.18
CA VAL A 64 21.91 -9.24 -5.18
C VAL A 64 21.20 -10.50 -5.61
N GLU A 65 20.19 -10.89 -4.85
CA GLU A 65 19.18 -11.85 -5.26
C GLU A 65 18.04 -11.10 -5.97
N GLU A 66 17.75 -11.47 -7.21
CA GLU A 66 16.64 -10.94 -8.00
C GLU A 66 15.53 -12.00 -8.09
N VAL A 67 14.33 -11.64 -7.63
CA VAL A 67 13.16 -12.51 -7.66
C VAL A 67 12.10 -11.90 -8.55
N VAL A 68 11.67 -12.65 -9.56
CA VAL A 68 10.60 -12.23 -10.46
C VAL A 68 9.27 -12.27 -9.73
N ILE A 69 8.53 -11.16 -9.73
CA ILE A 69 7.19 -11.11 -9.16
C ILE A 69 6.20 -11.59 -10.24
N PRO A 70 5.41 -12.65 -9.99
CA PRO A 70 4.38 -13.11 -10.91
C PRO A 70 3.35 -11.99 -11.20
N GLU A 71 2.89 -11.88 -12.45
CA GLU A 71 1.89 -10.87 -12.84
C GLU A 71 0.60 -10.96 -12.02
N VAL A 72 0.22 -12.17 -11.62
CA VAL A 72 -0.95 -12.42 -10.75
C VAL A 72 -0.84 -11.74 -9.38
N SER A 73 0.37 -11.40 -8.93
CA SER A 73 0.62 -10.71 -7.66
C SER A 73 0.55 -9.18 -7.80
N TYR A 74 0.47 -8.61 -9.00
CA TYR A 74 0.60 -7.14 -9.20
C TYR A 74 -0.50 -6.35 -8.51
N THR A 75 -1.68 -6.94 -8.32
CA THR A 75 -2.80 -6.33 -7.59
C THR A 75 -2.63 -6.36 -6.07
N SER A 76 -1.70 -7.17 -5.56
CA SER A 76 -1.47 -7.36 -4.12
C SER A 76 -0.08 -6.93 -3.66
N ILE A 77 0.84 -6.51 -4.55
CA ILE A 77 2.20 -6.09 -4.16
C ILE A 77 2.14 -5.14 -2.96
N PHE A 78 1.33 -4.09 -3.02
CA PHE A 78 1.25 -3.06 -2.00
C PHE A 78 0.37 -3.43 -0.80
N THR A 79 0.60 -4.59 -0.21
CA THR A 79 -0.02 -5.00 1.06
C THR A 79 1.00 -5.61 2.02
N LEU A 80 0.64 -5.70 3.30
CA LEU A 80 1.47 -6.37 4.30
C LEU A 80 1.50 -7.88 4.06
N GLU A 81 0.37 -8.44 3.65
CA GLU A 81 0.19 -9.87 3.40
C GLU A 81 1.10 -10.35 2.28
N TRP A 82 1.26 -9.57 1.21
CA TRP A 82 2.15 -9.94 0.11
C TRP A 82 3.60 -10.12 0.55
N LEU A 83 4.16 -9.17 1.31
CA LEU A 83 5.53 -9.29 1.81
C LEU A 83 5.64 -10.43 2.84
N SER A 84 4.61 -10.64 3.66
CA SER A 84 4.54 -11.75 4.62
C SER A 84 4.58 -13.11 3.91
N THR A 85 3.78 -13.30 2.86
CA THR A 85 3.81 -14.53 2.04
C THR A 85 5.18 -14.73 1.42
N PHE A 86 5.77 -13.69 0.83
CA PHE A 86 7.11 -13.74 0.26
C PHE A 86 8.17 -14.16 1.29
N ASN A 87 8.10 -13.59 2.50
CA ASN A 87 9.01 -13.94 3.60
C ASN A 87 8.79 -15.38 4.11
N GLY A 88 7.55 -15.88 4.11
CA GLY A 88 7.25 -17.25 4.52
C GLY A 88 7.83 -18.32 3.59
N GLU A 89 8.00 -18.00 2.31
CA GLU A 89 8.62 -18.86 1.30
C GLU A 89 10.15 -18.69 1.25
N ARG A 90 10.67 -17.58 1.78
CA ARG A 90 12.08 -17.24 1.75
C ARG A 90 12.85 -18.00 2.83
N MET A 91 13.88 -18.71 2.41
CA MET A 91 14.95 -19.14 3.31
C MET A 91 15.88 -17.95 3.52
N GLY A 92 15.93 -17.31 4.70
CA GLY A 92 16.85 -16.20 4.94
C GLY A 92 16.33 -15.16 5.92
N ILE A 93 16.97 -13.99 5.94
CA ILE A 93 16.51 -12.84 6.72
C ILE A 93 15.23 -12.30 6.07
N ALA A 94 14.21 -12.09 6.89
CA ALA A 94 12.94 -11.52 6.48
C ALA A 94 13.16 -10.10 5.95
N LEU A 95 12.49 -9.79 4.85
CA LEU A 95 12.48 -8.46 4.26
C LEU A 95 11.50 -7.58 5.03
N GLU A 96 11.94 -6.38 5.38
CA GLU A 96 11.20 -5.47 6.26
C GLU A 96 11.23 -4.04 5.75
N ASN A 97 12.34 -3.60 5.14
CA ASN A 97 12.52 -2.23 4.69
C ASN A 97 12.62 -2.16 3.15
N CYS A 98 11.81 -1.30 2.55
CA CYS A 98 11.91 -0.97 1.14
C CYS A 98 12.83 0.23 0.95
N LEU A 99 13.75 0.13 -0.01
CA LEU A 99 14.54 1.26 -0.47
C LEU A 99 13.76 2.08 -1.48
N LEU A 100 13.48 3.33 -1.12
CA LEU A 100 12.88 4.33 -1.97
C LEU A 100 13.94 5.37 -2.37
N THR A 101 13.76 6.01 -3.51
CA THR A 101 14.74 6.97 -4.04
C THR A 101 14.12 8.32 -4.36
N THR A 102 14.88 9.38 -4.13
CA THR A 102 14.72 10.66 -4.85
C THR A 102 15.88 10.80 -5.84
N ASP A 103 16.00 11.94 -6.51
CA ASP A 103 17.04 12.19 -7.51
C ASP A 103 18.47 11.92 -7.00
N ASP A 104 18.74 12.18 -5.72
CA ASP A 104 20.08 12.13 -5.13
C ASP A 104 20.21 11.25 -3.88
N LYS A 105 19.10 10.71 -3.36
CA LYS A 105 19.06 10.05 -2.05
C LYS A 105 18.30 8.74 -2.05
N ILE A 106 18.78 7.84 -1.20
CA ILE A 106 18.15 6.56 -0.90
C ILE A 106 17.58 6.61 0.52
N PHE A 107 16.36 6.12 0.69
CA PHE A 107 15.65 6.09 1.96
C PHE A 107 15.25 4.66 2.29
N ARG A 108 15.61 4.21 3.50
CA ARG A 108 15.17 2.93 4.08
C ARG A 108 13.85 3.15 4.79
N ILE A 109 12.75 2.65 4.22
CA ILE A 109 11.41 2.85 4.77
C ILE A 109 10.80 1.50 5.16
N PRO A 110 10.34 1.31 6.41
CA PRO A 110 9.61 0.12 6.81
C PRO A 110 8.41 -0.14 5.88
N TRP A 111 8.19 -1.38 5.48
CA TRP A 111 7.19 -1.71 4.47
C TRP A 111 5.77 -1.30 4.88
N ASP A 112 5.44 -1.39 6.17
CA ASP A 112 4.16 -0.92 6.71
C ASP A 112 3.92 0.57 6.44
N LYS A 113 4.96 1.40 6.43
CA LYS A 113 4.86 2.83 6.09
C LYS A 113 4.72 3.07 4.59
N VAL A 114 5.11 2.11 3.77
CA VAL A 114 4.92 2.19 2.31
C VAL A 114 3.49 1.84 1.94
N VAL A 115 2.96 0.74 2.49
CA VAL A 115 1.65 0.18 2.08
C VAL A 115 0.45 0.74 2.86
N ASN A 116 0.67 1.53 3.90
CA ASN A 116 -0.41 2.21 4.59
C ASN A 116 -0.49 3.67 4.15
N PRO A 117 -1.58 4.10 3.47
CA PRO A 117 -1.70 5.47 3.02
C PRO A 117 -1.95 6.45 4.17
N GLU A 118 -1.36 7.63 4.05
CA GLU A 118 -1.68 8.79 4.87
C GLU A 118 -2.73 9.66 4.18
N PHE A 119 -3.58 10.35 4.96
CA PHE A 119 -4.65 11.21 4.44
C PHE A 119 -4.53 12.63 4.99
N ILE A 120 -4.92 13.64 4.20
CA ILE A 120 -4.81 15.07 4.56
C ILE A 120 -5.85 15.45 5.62
N ASN A 121 -7.08 14.98 5.45
CA ASN A 121 -8.19 15.20 6.36
C ASN A 121 -8.86 13.86 6.61
N LYS A 122 -8.60 13.24 7.78
CA LYS A 122 -9.54 12.25 8.29
C LYS A 122 -10.81 13.05 8.61
N PRO A 123 -11.98 12.76 8.02
CA PRO A 123 -13.22 13.28 8.59
C PRO A 123 -13.16 12.92 10.07
N LYS A 124 -13.30 13.91 10.96
CA LYS A 124 -13.60 13.60 12.36
C LYS A 124 -14.84 12.71 12.26
N ILE A 125 -14.72 11.45 12.67
CA ILE A 125 -15.92 10.71 13.02
C ILE A 125 -16.52 11.58 14.11
N ILE A 126 -17.55 12.34 13.75
CA ILE A 126 -18.42 12.92 14.75
C ILE A 126 -19.09 11.67 15.31
N GLU A 127 -18.53 11.15 16.41
CA GLU A 127 -19.22 10.21 17.28
C GLU A 127 -20.41 10.96 17.87
N ASN A 128 -21.43 11.17 17.04
CA ASN A 128 -22.78 11.36 17.52
C ASN A 128 -23.22 9.98 18.01
N THR A 129 -22.70 9.60 19.18
CA THR A 129 -23.25 8.53 19.98
C THR A 129 -24.39 9.19 20.76
N PRO A 130 -25.67 9.10 20.34
CA PRO A 130 -26.73 9.26 21.32
C PRO A 130 -26.53 8.12 22.32
N GLN A 131 -26.22 8.47 23.55
CA GLN A 131 -26.23 7.50 24.65
C GLN A 131 -27.65 6.96 24.79
N LEU A 132 -27.94 5.86 24.09
CA LEU A 132 -29.21 5.17 24.21
C LEU A 132 -29.04 4.12 25.31
N SER A 133 -29.14 4.58 26.55
CA SER A 133 -29.54 3.71 27.66
C SER A 133 -30.98 3.27 27.38
N GLY A 134 -31.17 2.03 26.93
CA GLY A 134 -32.50 1.49 26.71
C GLY A 134 -32.44 0.01 26.37
N ALA A 135 -32.94 -0.80 27.30
CA ALA A 135 -32.96 -2.26 27.24
C ALA A 135 -33.57 -2.81 25.93
N LEU A 136 -33.01 -3.93 25.45
CA LEU A 136 -33.64 -4.76 24.44
C LEU A 136 -35.00 -5.26 24.92
N VAL A 137 -36.05 -4.94 24.18
CA VAL A 137 -37.29 -5.73 24.16
C VAL A 137 -37.91 -5.69 22.77
N ASN A 138 -38.01 -6.89 22.18
CA ASN A 138 -38.73 -7.30 20.97
C ASN A 138 -38.29 -6.65 19.63
N GLY A 139 -37.49 -7.43 18.89
CA GLY A 139 -36.92 -7.06 17.61
C GLY A 139 -37.96 -6.83 16.50
N VAL A 140 -37.92 -5.62 15.94
CA VAL A 140 -38.20 -5.29 14.54
C VAL A 140 -37.31 -4.11 14.19
N CYS A 141 -36.38 -4.27 13.24
CA CYS A 141 -35.61 -3.16 12.69
C CYS A 141 -36.36 -2.58 11.48
N THR A 142 -37.07 -1.48 11.66
CA THR A 142 -37.48 -0.61 10.54
C THR A 142 -36.51 0.55 10.43
N SER A 143 -35.57 0.47 9.49
CA SER A 143 -34.77 1.63 9.09
C SER A 143 -35.69 2.69 8.46
N PRO A 144 -35.54 3.99 8.77
CA PRO A 144 -36.33 5.02 8.11
C PRO A 144 -35.80 5.26 6.68
N VAL A 145 -36.71 5.31 5.72
CA VAL A 145 -36.47 5.82 4.37
C VAL A 145 -36.38 7.36 4.45
N PRO A 146 -35.35 8.02 3.89
CA PRO A 146 -35.32 9.47 3.82
C PRO A 146 -36.43 9.97 2.89
N GLN A 147 -37.34 10.82 3.39
CA GLN A 147 -38.31 11.51 2.55
C GLN A 147 -37.59 12.63 1.78
N GLU A 148 -37.53 12.49 0.46
CA GLU A 148 -37.23 13.62 -0.44
C GLU A 148 -38.45 14.56 -0.46
N ASN A 149 -38.24 15.81 -0.03
CA ASN A 149 -39.22 16.88 -0.23
C ASN A 149 -39.15 17.35 -1.69
N LEU A 150 -40.08 16.86 -2.51
CA LEU A 150 -40.41 17.47 -3.80
C LEU A 150 -41.64 18.37 -3.57
N THR A 151 -41.39 19.66 -3.35
CA THR A 151 -42.39 20.71 -3.54
C THR A 151 -42.65 20.84 -5.04
N SER A 152 -43.84 20.41 -5.48
CA SER A 152 -44.33 20.68 -6.83
C SER A 152 -45.00 22.06 -6.84
N ASP A 153 -44.32 23.03 -7.46
CA ASP A 153 -44.89 24.28 -7.94
C ASP A 153 -45.62 24.04 -9.27
N LEU A 154 -46.86 24.57 -9.38
CA LEU A 154 -47.62 24.95 -10.60
C LEU A 154 -48.00 23.81 -11.59
N GLU A 155 -49.22 23.64 -12.12
CA GLU A 155 -50.44 24.44 -12.35
C GLU A 155 -51.67 23.50 -12.26
#